data_AF-A0A7K0Z805-F1
#
_entry.id   AF-A0A7K0Z805-F1
#
_cell.length_a   1.000
_cell.length_b   1.000
_cell.length_c   1.000
_cell.angle_alpha   90.00
_cell.angle_beta   90.00
_cell.angle_gamma   90.00
#
_symmetry.space_group_name_H-M   'P 1'
#
loop_
_entity.id
_entity.type
_entity.pdbx_description
1 polymer ?
#
loop_
_entity_poly.entity_id
_entity_poly.type
_entity_poly.pdbx_seq_one_letter_code
_entity_poly.pdbx_strand_id
1 'polypeptide(L)'
;AVEALGPGGRIHGVDISRWQHPNDAQIDFAKMYAAGIRFAMIKASDTRDDADALALKYLLIDRPAAQAAGIYTGFYHYTLLPNTSDPAAIIRDATAQAQKVIWRVSAIGGLTARDLPYALDLENKCTKLNSNGSCATYATKASVTLWAETFLAILNEKLGRKPIFYSYPSFLEGSMNKSAKLSKYPLWLAQYAINPFDPINQPGLKPAGCYVHSWTSSACQSQWIIWQYSSCGIGSKYGVPSARVDLNVFRGTAQNFLALNSGTWVPEPIDLMPINEPTTMLITRQRATDTSKAVTFDVGVNRPDGSPAVTGTVRFEYDPLSIDKPKLTQTVTRAASGLWTLSIKGFTAGSWIGSIVFSDQTKTHATTELPVTFDLLQGPTISPKPTPTKTTAPTTDGCRNQIKN
;
A
#
# COMPACT_ATOMS: atom_id res chain seq x y z
N ALA A 1 30.61 10.77 5.77
CA ALA A 1 30.22 9.35 5.64
C ALA A 1 28.68 9.25 5.67
N VAL A 2 28.09 8.11 5.24
CA VAL A 2 26.64 7.87 5.41
C VAL A 2 26.44 7.24 6.78
N GLU A 3 25.94 8.03 7.74
CA GLU A 3 25.85 7.62 9.15
C GLU A 3 24.40 7.36 9.56
N ALA A 4 24.21 6.43 10.50
CA ALA A 4 22.91 6.01 10.99
C ALA A 4 22.46 6.83 12.22
N LEU A 5 22.34 8.15 12.05
CA LEU A 5 22.01 9.11 13.11
C LEU A 5 20.50 9.32 13.31
N GLY A 6 19.67 8.58 12.59
CA GLY A 6 18.22 8.64 12.67
C GLY A 6 17.62 7.69 13.70
N PRO A 7 16.30 7.75 13.90
CA PRO A 7 15.59 6.89 14.82
C PRO A 7 15.85 5.38 14.61
N GLY A 8 16.05 4.66 15.72
CA GLY A 8 16.29 3.21 15.70
C GLY A 8 17.65 2.82 15.13
N GLY A 9 18.62 3.74 15.13
CA GLY A 9 19.95 3.49 14.57
C GLY A 9 19.93 3.32 13.06
N ARG A 10 19.07 4.09 12.36
CA ARG A 10 18.88 4.04 10.91
C ARG A 10 19.41 5.32 10.25
N ILE A 11 19.65 5.28 8.94
CA ILE A 11 20.08 6.47 8.22
C ILE A 11 18.89 7.44 8.08
N HIS A 12 19.05 8.66 8.58
CA HIS A 12 17.99 9.67 8.61
C HIS A 12 17.91 10.41 7.28
N GLY A 13 16.68 10.69 6.83
CA GLY A 13 16.42 11.51 5.66
C GLY A 13 15.16 12.36 5.81
N VAL A 14 14.95 13.23 4.83
CA VAL A 14 13.75 14.05 4.66
C VAL A 14 13.23 13.90 3.25
N ASP A 15 12.01 14.33 3.01
CA ASP A 15 11.54 14.66 1.67
C ASP A 15 10.95 16.07 1.64
N ILE A 16 11.22 16.78 0.53
CA ILE A 16 11.00 18.21 0.40
C ILE A 16 10.43 18.57 -0.96
N SER A 17 9.72 19.69 -0.99
CA SER A 17 9.12 20.26 -2.18
C SER A 17 8.98 21.78 -2.02
N ARG A 18 8.28 22.43 -2.96
CA ARG A 18 7.88 23.83 -2.87
C ARG A 18 7.23 24.24 -1.54
N TRP A 19 6.63 23.30 -0.81
CA TRP A 19 5.99 23.58 0.48
C TRP A 19 6.96 23.89 1.62
N GLN A 20 8.22 23.50 1.48
CA GLN A 20 9.28 23.81 2.42
C GLN A 20 9.86 25.23 2.24
N HIS A 21 9.37 25.99 1.27
CA HIS A 21 9.81 27.36 0.94
C HIS A 21 8.68 28.39 1.07
N PRO A 22 8.07 28.56 2.26
CA PRO A 22 7.13 29.67 2.47
C PRO A 22 7.82 31.01 2.15
N ASN A 23 7.18 31.84 1.34
CA ASN A 23 7.72 33.12 0.87
C ASN A 23 9.08 32.99 0.16
N ASP A 24 9.30 31.90 -0.59
CA ASP A 24 10.56 31.59 -1.29
C ASP A 24 11.79 31.47 -0.37
N ALA A 25 11.60 31.27 0.94
CA ALA A 25 12.69 31.11 1.90
C ALA A 25 13.56 29.89 1.58
N GLN A 26 14.88 30.02 1.72
CA GLN A 26 15.84 28.94 1.47
C GLN A 26 15.96 27.99 2.66
N ILE A 27 16.22 26.72 2.37
CA ILE A 27 16.51 25.69 3.37
C ILE A 27 17.99 25.77 3.77
N ASP A 28 18.27 25.70 5.08
CA ASP A 28 19.61 25.60 5.63
C ASP A 28 20.06 24.12 5.65
N PHE A 29 20.66 23.68 4.54
CA PHE A 29 21.14 22.31 4.40
C PHE A 29 22.36 21.98 5.29
N ALA A 30 23.14 22.98 5.72
CA ALA A 30 24.23 22.76 6.66
C ALA A 30 23.67 22.39 8.04
N LYS A 31 22.65 23.11 8.50
CA LYS A 31 21.91 22.75 9.71
C LYS A 31 21.18 21.42 9.57
N MET A 32 20.60 21.14 8.40
CA MET A 32 19.99 19.84 8.10
C MET A 32 20.99 18.68 8.27
N TYR A 33 22.20 18.83 7.70
CA TYR A 33 23.27 17.84 7.82
C TYR A 33 23.73 17.66 9.28
N ALA A 34 23.90 18.79 10.00
CA ALA A 34 24.26 18.80 11.42
C ALA A 34 23.18 18.12 12.30
N ALA A 35 21.91 18.18 11.90
CA ALA A 35 20.80 17.46 12.53
C ALA A 35 20.78 15.94 12.21
N GLY A 36 21.79 15.43 11.51
CA GLY A 36 21.97 14.00 11.23
C GLY A 36 21.33 13.51 9.94
N ILE A 37 20.72 14.39 9.15
CA ILE A 37 20.16 14.03 7.83
C ILE A 37 21.30 13.67 6.87
N ARG A 38 21.15 12.56 6.16
CA ARG A 38 22.11 12.07 5.16
C ARG A 38 21.51 11.93 3.76
N PHE A 39 20.19 11.98 3.63
CA PHE A 39 19.53 12.06 2.33
C PHE A 39 18.28 12.95 2.32
N ALA A 40 17.98 13.56 1.17
CA ALA A 40 16.77 14.33 0.93
C ALA A 40 16.12 13.92 -0.40
N MET A 41 14.88 13.44 -0.38
CA MET A 41 14.09 13.20 -1.61
C MET A 41 13.42 14.51 -2.03
N ILE A 42 13.75 15.04 -3.21
CA ILE A 42 13.31 16.36 -3.68
C ILE A 42 12.25 16.20 -4.76
N LYS A 43 11.14 16.93 -4.67
CA LYS A 43 10.14 16.93 -5.74
C LYS A 43 10.76 17.54 -6.99
N ALA A 44 10.89 16.73 -8.03
CA ALA A 44 11.59 17.12 -9.24
C ALA A 44 10.66 17.22 -10.45
N SER A 45 9.49 16.58 -10.40
CA SER A 45 8.46 16.76 -11.41
C SER A 45 7.05 16.47 -10.87
N ASP A 46 6.03 16.94 -11.58
CA ASP A 46 4.61 16.70 -11.31
C ASP A 46 3.86 16.51 -12.64
N THR A 47 2.76 15.78 -12.61
CA THR A 47 1.87 15.70 -13.78
C THR A 47 1.33 17.07 -14.17
N ARG A 48 0.92 17.89 -13.20
CA ARG A 48 0.32 19.21 -13.43
C ARG A 48 1.39 20.25 -13.75
N ASP A 49 1.19 21.05 -14.78
CA ASP A 49 2.22 21.95 -15.29
C ASP A 49 2.60 23.07 -14.31
N ASP A 50 1.63 23.59 -13.55
CA ASP A 50 1.88 24.61 -12.51
C ASP A 50 2.75 24.06 -11.37
N ALA A 51 2.45 22.85 -10.91
CA ALA A 51 3.22 22.17 -9.88
C ALA A 51 4.58 21.67 -10.41
N ASP A 52 4.67 21.28 -11.68
CA ASP A 52 5.90 20.83 -12.33
C ASP A 52 6.90 22.00 -12.50
N ALA A 53 6.42 23.18 -12.86
CA ALA A 53 7.24 24.38 -12.93
C ALA A 53 7.84 24.74 -11.56
N LEU A 54 7.05 24.64 -10.50
CA LEU A 54 7.53 24.82 -9.12
C LEU A 54 8.52 23.73 -8.71
N ALA A 55 8.26 22.47 -9.06
CA ALA A 55 9.17 21.36 -8.79
C ALA A 55 10.54 21.60 -9.44
N LEU A 56 10.58 22.08 -10.69
CA LEU A 56 11.85 22.47 -11.33
C LEU A 56 12.53 23.63 -10.60
N LYS A 57 11.79 24.71 -10.27
CA LYS A 57 12.35 25.89 -9.59
C LYS A 57 13.15 25.48 -8.36
N TYR A 58 12.55 24.68 -7.48
CA TYR A 58 13.18 24.29 -6.22
C TYR A 58 14.22 23.19 -6.39
N LEU A 59 14.03 22.25 -7.31
CA LEU A 59 15.06 21.26 -7.65
C LEU A 59 16.40 21.91 -8.02
N LEU A 60 16.38 22.98 -8.82
CA LEU A 60 17.59 23.69 -9.25
C LEU A 60 18.31 24.42 -8.11
N ILE A 61 17.59 24.74 -7.04
CA ILE A 61 18.12 25.41 -5.84
C ILE A 61 18.62 24.35 -4.84
N ASP A 62 17.78 23.37 -4.53
CA ASP A 62 17.96 22.47 -3.41
C ASP A 62 18.97 21.36 -3.71
N ARG A 63 18.99 20.81 -4.93
CA ARG A 63 19.93 19.73 -5.28
C ARG A 63 21.38 20.14 -5.04
N PRO A 64 21.91 21.22 -5.65
CA PRO A 64 23.30 21.60 -5.43
C PRO A 64 23.58 22.02 -3.98
N ALA A 65 22.64 22.71 -3.32
CA ALA A 65 22.82 23.16 -1.94
C ALA A 65 22.88 21.99 -0.93
N ALA A 66 22.00 21.00 -1.08
CA ALA A 66 22.02 19.78 -0.26
C ALA A 66 23.31 18.98 -0.49
N GLN A 67 23.72 18.80 -1.75
CA GLN A 67 24.94 18.06 -2.08
C GLN A 67 26.20 18.78 -1.57
N ALA A 68 26.25 20.11 -1.64
CA ALA A 68 27.34 20.90 -1.07
C ALA A 68 27.46 20.75 0.46
N ALA A 69 26.33 20.58 1.15
CA ALA A 69 26.29 20.25 2.58
C ALA A 69 26.62 18.77 2.89
N GLY A 70 26.85 17.93 1.86
CA GLY A 70 27.18 16.52 2.01
C GLY A 70 25.98 15.58 2.10
N ILE A 71 24.76 16.06 1.81
CA ILE A 71 23.51 15.29 1.80
C ILE A 71 23.34 14.63 0.42
N TYR A 72 23.01 13.35 0.39
CA TYR A 72 22.61 12.67 -0.86
C TYR A 72 21.21 13.11 -1.28
N THR A 73 20.97 13.30 -2.56
CA THR A 73 19.68 13.77 -3.06
C THR A 73 18.96 12.66 -3.78
N GLY A 74 17.67 12.46 -3.57
CA GLY A 74 16.83 11.69 -4.48
C GLY A 74 15.81 12.61 -5.14
N PHE A 75 15.10 12.09 -6.12
CA PHE A 75 14.10 12.86 -6.85
C PHE A 75 12.79 12.10 -6.89
N TYR A 76 11.65 12.78 -6.91
CA TYR A 76 10.37 12.12 -7.11
C TYR A 76 9.45 12.85 -8.10
N HIS A 77 8.59 12.06 -8.74
CA HIS A 77 7.54 12.49 -9.65
C HIS A 77 6.18 12.22 -9.02
N TYR A 78 5.42 13.27 -8.74
CA TYR A 78 4.02 13.11 -8.30
C TYR A 78 3.12 12.88 -9.51
N THR A 79 2.45 11.73 -9.54
CA THR A 79 1.59 11.35 -10.66
C THR A 79 0.10 11.60 -10.40
N LEU A 80 -0.61 12.00 -11.46
CA LEU A 80 -2.04 11.80 -11.65
C LEU A 80 -2.25 10.72 -12.70
N LEU A 81 -3.33 9.96 -12.59
CA LEU A 81 -3.67 8.88 -13.51
C LEU A 81 -4.65 9.37 -14.59
N PRO A 82 -4.61 8.82 -15.81
CA PRO A 82 -5.51 9.22 -16.88
C PRO A 82 -6.93 8.72 -16.61
N ASN A 83 -7.94 9.52 -16.98
CA ASN A 83 -9.35 9.16 -16.87
C ASN A 83 -9.82 8.22 -17.98
N THR A 84 -9.31 6.99 -17.96
CA THR A 84 -9.61 5.98 -18.97
C THR A 84 -9.43 4.57 -18.42
N SER A 85 -10.17 3.62 -18.99
CA SER A 85 -9.98 2.18 -18.78
C SER A 85 -9.27 1.51 -19.96
N ASP A 86 -9.02 2.21 -21.07
CA ASP A 86 -8.29 1.69 -22.23
C ASP A 86 -6.81 1.44 -21.87
N PRO A 87 -6.34 0.17 -21.90
CA PRO A 87 -4.95 -0.16 -21.61
C PRO A 87 -3.94 0.59 -22.48
N ALA A 88 -4.25 0.82 -23.76
CA ALA A 88 -3.34 1.51 -24.66
C ALA A 88 -3.19 3.00 -24.28
N ALA A 89 -4.29 3.66 -23.89
CA ALA A 89 -4.25 5.01 -23.37
C ALA A 89 -3.49 5.12 -22.04
N ILE A 90 -3.66 4.15 -21.14
CA ILE A 90 -2.92 4.08 -19.87
C ILE A 90 -1.41 3.98 -20.12
N ILE A 91 -0.99 3.11 -21.05
CA ILE A 91 0.42 2.93 -21.41
C ILE A 91 0.98 4.22 -22.04
N ARG A 92 0.23 4.86 -22.95
CA ARG A 92 0.64 6.13 -23.57
C ARG A 92 0.86 7.23 -22.52
N ASP A 93 -0.04 7.36 -21.55
CA ASP A 93 0.07 8.35 -20.48
C ASP A 93 1.28 8.07 -19.57
N ALA A 94 1.43 6.83 -19.09
CA ALA A 94 2.59 6.43 -18.28
C ALA A 94 3.91 6.70 -19.02
N THR A 95 3.94 6.44 -20.34
CA THR A 95 5.10 6.71 -21.20
C THR A 95 5.38 8.22 -21.29
N ALA A 96 4.37 9.05 -21.47
CA ALA A 96 4.52 10.50 -21.54
C ALA A 96 5.04 11.10 -20.22
N GLN A 97 4.52 10.63 -19.07
CA GLN A 97 4.99 11.09 -17.77
C GLN A 97 6.42 10.59 -17.48
N ALA A 98 6.77 9.35 -17.85
CA ALA A 98 8.15 8.86 -17.76
C ALA A 98 9.10 9.68 -18.66
N GLN A 99 8.66 10.06 -19.85
CA GLN A 99 9.43 10.92 -20.75
C GLN A 99 9.71 12.31 -20.13
N LYS A 100 8.71 12.90 -19.44
CA LYS A 100 8.89 14.15 -18.68
C LYS A 100 9.98 13.99 -17.62
N VAL A 101 10.01 12.88 -16.89
CA VAL A 101 11.07 12.58 -15.92
C VAL A 101 12.44 12.44 -16.58
N ILE A 102 12.54 11.71 -17.70
CA ILE A 102 13.79 11.53 -18.43
C ILE A 102 14.34 12.88 -18.92
N TRP A 103 13.48 13.74 -19.47
CA TRP A 103 13.86 15.10 -19.86
C TRP A 103 14.30 15.94 -18.66
N ARG A 104 13.61 15.83 -17.52
CA ARG A 104 14.00 16.51 -16.29
C ARG A 104 15.40 16.10 -15.86
N VAL A 105 15.68 14.79 -15.81
CA VAL A 105 17.00 14.26 -15.44
C VAL A 105 18.07 14.74 -16.41
N SER A 106 17.78 14.75 -17.72
CA SER A 106 18.69 15.28 -18.73
C SER A 106 18.96 16.78 -18.54
N ALA A 107 17.93 17.58 -18.28
CA ALA A 107 18.03 19.03 -18.10
C ALA A 107 18.88 19.44 -16.88
N ILE A 108 18.99 18.58 -15.87
CA ILE A 108 19.84 18.79 -14.69
C ILE A 108 21.24 18.12 -14.84
N GLY A 109 21.61 17.69 -16.05
CA GLY A 109 22.94 17.11 -16.33
C GLY A 109 23.07 15.62 -16.00
N GLY A 110 21.97 14.90 -15.83
CA GLY A 110 21.96 13.47 -15.48
C GLY A 110 22.06 13.20 -13.99
N LEU A 111 21.98 11.91 -13.62
CA LEU A 111 22.17 11.43 -12.25
C LEU A 111 23.68 11.26 -11.96
N THR A 112 24.10 11.68 -10.78
CA THR A 112 25.47 11.57 -10.29
C THR A 112 25.60 10.46 -9.24
N ALA A 113 26.81 10.29 -8.70
CA ALA A 113 27.05 9.42 -7.55
C ALA A 113 26.50 10.00 -6.22
N ARG A 114 25.94 11.22 -6.22
CA ARG A 114 25.23 11.80 -5.07
C ARG A 114 23.72 11.72 -5.20
N ASP A 115 23.21 11.18 -6.32
CA ASP A 115 21.78 11.08 -6.57
C ASP A 115 21.27 9.65 -6.31
N LEU A 116 20.26 9.49 -5.46
CA LEU A 116 19.50 8.27 -5.31
C LEU A 116 18.64 7.99 -6.57
N PRO A 117 18.17 6.74 -6.77
CA PRO A 117 17.25 6.46 -7.86
C PRO A 117 15.98 7.32 -7.79
N TYR A 118 15.46 7.68 -8.97
CA TYR A 118 14.24 8.48 -9.08
C TYR A 118 13.04 7.71 -8.52
N ALA A 119 12.14 8.38 -7.81
CA ALA A 119 10.96 7.79 -7.21
C ALA A 119 9.68 8.14 -7.99
N LEU A 120 8.80 7.16 -8.14
CA LEU A 120 7.40 7.38 -8.48
C LEU A 120 6.63 7.65 -7.19
N ASP A 121 5.98 8.80 -7.08
CA ASP A 121 5.01 9.09 -6.03
C ASP A 121 3.60 8.85 -6.59
N LEU A 122 3.00 7.72 -6.16
CA LEU A 122 1.67 7.28 -6.56
C LEU A 122 0.83 6.95 -5.33
N GLU A 123 0.07 7.94 -4.88
CA GLU A 123 -0.71 7.88 -3.63
C GLU A 123 -2.22 8.15 -3.84
N ASN A 124 -2.61 8.45 -5.08
CA ASN A 124 -3.99 8.76 -5.45
C ASN A 124 -4.41 8.02 -6.72
N LYS A 125 -5.64 7.51 -6.74
CA LYS A 125 -6.25 6.85 -7.91
C LYS A 125 -7.42 7.65 -8.50
N CYS A 126 -7.63 8.87 -8.04
CA CYS A 126 -8.61 9.76 -8.63
C CYS A 126 -8.15 10.21 -10.02
N THR A 127 -9.02 10.04 -11.01
CA THR A 127 -8.75 10.41 -12.40
C THR A 127 -9.58 11.60 -12.87
N LYS A 128 -10.63 11.96 -12.12
CA LYS A 128 -11.49 13.10 -12.42
C LYS A 128 -12.01 13.71 -11.13
N LEU A 129 -11.92 15.03 -11.01
CA LEU A 129 -12.48 15.79 -9.89
C LEU A 129 -13.84 16.39 -10.27
N ASN A 130 -14.72 16.52 -9.29
CA ASN A 130 -15.90 17.36 -9.33
C ASN A 130 -15.51 18.83 -9.11
N SER A 131 -16.42 19.77 -9.40
CA SER A 131 -16.22 21.21 -9.14
C SER A 131 -15.94 21.54 -7.68
N ASN A 132 -16.43 20.72 -6.74
CA ASN A 132 -16.19 20.87 -5.30
C ASN A 132 -14.88 20.21 -4.82
N GLY A 133 -14.02 19.73 -5.72
CA GLY A 133 -12.75 19.10 -5.40
C GLY A 133 -12.84 17.63 -4.92
N SER A 134 -14.04 17.08 -4.75
CA SER A 134 -14.21 15.65 -4.48
C SER A 134 -13.90 14.82 -5.73
N CYS A 135 -13.47 13.58 -5.54
CA CYS A 135 -13.20 12.71 -6.68
C CYS A 135 -14.49 12.18 -7.32
N ALA A 136 -14.64 12.37 -8.62
CA ALA A 136 -15.75 11.92 -9.44
C ALA A 136 -15.52 10.53 -10.04
N THR A 137 -14.27 10.21 -10.40
CA THR A 137 -13.92 8.95 -11.05
C THR A 137 -12.59 8.43 -10.52
N TYR A 138 -12.54 7.13 -10.28
CA TYR A 138 -11.35 6.44 -9.77
C TYR A 138 -10.86 5.42 -10.78
N ALA A 139 -9.55 5.34 -10.98
CA ALA A 139 -8.91 4.28 -11.72
C ALA A 139 -9.13 2.91 -11.05
N THR A 140 -9.25 1.86 -11.86
CA THR A 140 -9.33 0.48 -11.36
C THR A 140 -7.98 -0.01 -10.84
N LYS A 141 -7.97 -1.03 -9.98
CA LYS A 141 -6.72 -1.65 -9.51
C LYS A 141 -5.80 -2.10 -10.66
N ALA A 142 -6.39 -2.65 -11.73
CA ALA A 142 -5.66 -3.07 -12.91
C ALA A 142 -5.04 -1.86 -13.65
N SER A 143 -5.79 -0.77 -13.81
CA SER A 143 -5.30 0.46 -14.46
C SER A 143 -4.15 1.10 -13.68
N VAL A 144 -4.27 1.22 -12.36
CA VAL A 144 -3.21 1.75 -11.48
C VAL A 144 -1.94 0.90 -11.58
N THR A 145 -2.11 -0.43 -11.54
CA THR A 145 -0.98 -1.37 -11.61
C THR A 145 -0.29 -1.33 -12.98
N LEU A 146 -1.05 -1.32 -14.07
CA LEU A 146 -0.52 -1.24 -15.44
C LEU A 146 0.26 0.06 -15.66
N TRP A 147 -0.29 1.19 -15.20
CA TRP A 147 0.37 2.49 -15.31
C TRP A 147 1.72 2.47 -14.59
N ALA A 148 1.74 1.99 -13.34
CA ALA A 148 2.94 1.98 -12.51
C ALA A 148 4.01 1.01 -13.03
N GLU A 149 3.62 -0.19 -13.47
CA GLU A 149 4.55 -1.14 -14.10
C GLU A 149 5.20 -0.53 -15.35
N THR A 150 4.42 0.17 -16.17
CA THR A 150 4.90 0.81 -17.40
C THR A 150 5.89 1.92 -17.08
N PHE A 151 5.51 2.84 -16.20
CA PHE A 151 6.35 3.97 -15.80
C PHE A 151 7.70 3.52 -15.22
N LEU A 152 7.67 2.57 -14.25
CA LEU A 152 8.89 2.09 -13.60
C LEU A 152 9.79 1.30 -14.56
N ALA A 153 9.22 0.52 -15.48
CA ALA A 153 10.00 -0.21 -16.47
C ALA A 153 10.77 0.75 -17.39
N ILE A 154 10.11 1.82 -17.87
CA ILE A 154 10.74 2.83 -18.72
C ILE A 154 11.86 3.54 -17.97
N LEU A 155 11.62 3.98 -16.73
CA LEU A 155 12.67 4.66 -15.95
C LEU A 155 13.84 3.73 -15.63
N ASN A 156 13.58 2.46 -15.30
CA ASN A 156 14.64 1.48 -15.08
C ASN A 156 15.53 1.31 -16.31
N GLU A 157 14.91 1.18 -17.49
CA GLU A 157 15.62 1.04 -18.76
C GLU A 157 16.43 2.30 -19.09
N LYS A 158 15.83 3.49 -18.96
CA LYS A 158 16.42 4.74 -19.46
C LYS A 158 17.38 5.42 -18.48
N LEU A 159 17.21 5.21 -17.17
CA LEU A 159 18.06 5.83 -16.14
C LEU A 159 19.14 4.87 -15.60
N GLY A 160 19.07 3.58 -15.95
CA GLY A 160 20.06 2.58 -15.52
C GLY A 160 20.10 2.32 -14.01
N ARG A 161 19.08 2.78 -13.27
CA ARG A 161 18.90 2.56 -11.83
C ARG A 161 17.45 2.20 -11.58
N LYS A 162 17.21 1.21 -10.70
CA LYS A 162 15.83 0.82 -10.34
C LYS A 162 15.11 1.97 -9.66
N PRO A 163 14.06 2.56 -10.25
CA PRO A 163 13.29 3.62 -9.62
C PRO A 163 12.59 3.13 -8.36
N ILE A 164 12.45 4.03 -7.38
CA ILE A 164 11.78 3.75 -6.11
C ILE A 164 10.26 3.90 -6.31
N PHE A 165 9.46 3.02 -5.70
CA PHE A 165 8.02 3.21 -5.62
C PHE A 165 7.68 3.85 -4.27
N TYR A 166 7.08 5.03 -4.25
CA TYR A 166 6.52 5.66 -3.06
C TYR A 166 4.99 5.52 -3.00
N SER A 167 4.47 5.12 -1.83
CA SER A 167 3.04 5.11 -1.50
C SER A 167 2.84 4.80 -0.01
N TYR A 168 1.58 4.79 0.47
CA TYR A 168 1.18 4.28 1.79
C TYR A 168 0.48 2.90 1.72
N PRO A 169 0.50 2.09 2.79
CA PRO A 169 0.03 0.69 2.79
C PRO A 169 -1.42 0.50 2.35
N SER A 170 -2.34 1.36 2.80
CA SER A 170 -3.76 1.26 2.47
C SER A 170 -4.02 1.47 0.97
N PHE A 171 -3.27 2.36 0.31
CA PHE A 171 -3.34 2.53 -1.13
C PHE A 171 -2.85 1.28 -1.86
N LEU A 172 -1.69 0.75 -1.46
CA LEU A 172 -1.10 -0.43 -2.11
C LEU A 172 -2.05 -1.65 -2.05
N GLU A 173 -2.69 -1.90 -0.91
CA GLU A 173 -3.65 -3.00 -0.75
C GLU A 173 -5.01 -2.70 -1.44
N GLY A 174 -5.51 -1.47 -1.29
CA GLY A 174 -6.85 -1.07 -1.71
C GLY A 174 -7.00 -0.59 -3.15
N SER A 175 -5.89 -0.22 -3.80
CA SER A 175 -5.90 0.46 -5.11
C SER A 175 -5.00 -0.19 -6.15
N MET A 176 -4.27 -1.26 -5.83
CA MET A 176 -3.43 -1.98 -6.78
C MET A 176 -3.66 -3.49 -6.71
N ASN A 177 -3.32 -4.18 -7.80
CA ASN A 177 -3.19 -5.63 -7.83
C ASN A 177 -1.79 -6.00 -7.33
N LYS A 178 -1.67 -7.17 -6.69
CA LYS A 178 -0.35 -7.76 -6.42
C LYS A 178 0.38 -8.02 -7.73
N SER A 179 1.66 -7.67 -7.78
CA SER A 179 2.51 -7.85 -8.95
C SER A 179 3.91 -8.30 -8.56
N ALA A 180 4.33 -9.44 -9.12
CA ALA A 180 5.70 -9.94 -9.00
C ALA A 180 6.72 -9.09 -9.79
N LYS A 181 6.28 -8.20 -10.67
CA LYS A 181 7.16 -7.22 -11.32
C LYS A 181 7.44 -6.06 -10.38
N LEU A 182 6.39 -5.54 -9.72
CA LEU A 182 6.52 -4.41 -8.81
C LEU A 182 7.37 -4.75 -7.57
N SER A 183 7.29 -5.98 -7.07
CA SER A 183 8.10 -6.45 -5.92
C SER A 183 9.62 -6.36 -6.14
N LYS A 184 10.07 -6.20 -7.40
CA LYS A 184 11.49 -6.09 -7.76
C LYS A 184 12.04 -4.66 -7.64
N TYR A 185 11.20 -3.67 -7.38
CA TYR A 185 11.57 -2.27 -7.22
C TYR A 185 11.72 -1.92 -5.73
N PRO A 186 12.64 -1.02 -5.36
CA PRO A 186 12.73 -0.53 -3.99
C PRO A 186 11.44 0.18 -3.57
N LEU A 187 10.95 -0.10 -2.36
CA LEU A 187 9.74 0.50 -1.82
C LEU A 187 10.06 1.58 -0.77
N TRP A 188 9.55 2.78 -0.99
CA TRP A 188 9.46 3.85 -0.01
C TRP A 188 8.03 3.90 0.54
N LEU A 189 7.85 3.53 1.81
CA LEU A 189 6.53 3.29 2.39
C LEU A 189 6.19 4.35 3.45
N ALA A 190 5.10 5.08 3.25
CA ALA A 190 4.59 6.03 4.23
C ALA A 190 3.65 5.35 5.23
N GLN A 191 4.01 5.35 6.51
CA GLN A 191 3.09 4.97 7.57
C GLN A 191 3.46 5.68 8.87
N TYR A 192 2.56 6.55 9.31
CA TYR A 192 2.79 7.38 10.49
C TYR A 192 2.30 6.71 11.77
N ALA A 193 2.63 7.32 12.90
CA ALA A 193 2.20 6.91 14.25
C ALA A 193 2.71 5.53 14.74
N ILE A 194 3.70 4.95 14.04
CA ILE A 194 4.53 3.85 14.57
C ILE A 194 5.81 4.46 15.11
N ASN A 195 6.25 4.07 16.32
CA ASN A 195 7.46 4.61 16.92
C ASN A 195 8.72 4.19 16.16
N PRO A 196 9.43 5.09 15.46
CA PRO A 196 10.59 4.74 14.65
C PRO A 196 11.86 4.56 15.47
N PHE A 197 11.89 4.99 16.73
CA PHE A 197 13.05 4.82 17.61
C PHE A 197 13.24 3.39 18.08
N ASP A 198 12.17 2.60 18.05
CA ASP A 198 12.27 1.17 18.27
C ASP A 198 12.87 0.51 17.01
N PRO A 199 14.04 -0.15 17.12
CA PRO A 199 14.71 -0.78 15.98
C PRO A 199 13.92 -1.96 15.39
N ILE A 200 12.97 -2.56 16.12
CA ILE A 200 12.15 -3.65 15.59
C ILE A 200 10.86 -3.16 14.89
N ASN A 201 10.47 -1.91 15.12
CA ASN A 201 9.28 -1.35 14.48
C ASN A 201 9.51 -1.09 12.98
N GLN A 202 8.45 -1.30 12.20
CA GLN A 202 8.45 -1.15 10.76
C GLN A 202 7.07 -0.80 10.20
N PRO A 203 6.99 -0.14 9.02
CA PRO A 203 5.74 0.10 8.32
C PRO A 203 5.19 -1.19 7.66
N GLY A 204 3.95 -1.11 7.17
CA GLY A 204 3.21 -2.22 6.55
C GLY A 204 2.30 -3.00 7.50
N LEU A 205 2.12 -2.54 8.75
CA LEU A 205 1.38 -3.25 9.80
C LEU A 205 -0.01 -2.64 10.05
N LYS A 206 -0.98 -3.49 10.43
CA LYS A 206 -2.30 -3.09 10.95
C LYS A 206 -2.33 -3.32 12.47
N PRO A 207 -3.32 -2.78 13.21
CA PRO A 207 -3.50 -3.12 14.62
C PRO A 207 -3.57 -4.64 14.87
N ALA A 208 -4.12 -5.38 13.90
CA ALA A 208 -4.01 -6.83 13.81
C ALA A 208 -3.62 -7.23 12.36
N GLY A 209 -2.52 -7.96 12.21
CA GLY A 209 -1.99 -8.41 10.92
C GLY A 209 -1.21 -7.33 10.16
N CYS A 210 -1.17 -7.45 8.83
CA CYS A 210 -0.44 -6.56 7.95
C CYS A 210 -1.28 -6.14 6.74
N TYR A 211 -0.79 -5.14 6.01
CA TYR A 211 -1.29 -4.83 4.68
C TYR A 211 -0.70 -5.81 3.66
N VAL A 212 -1.56 -6.35 2.81
CA VAL A 212 -1.17 -7.33 1.80
C VAL A 212 -1.08 -6.66 0.43
N HIS A 213 0.15 -6.52 -0.06
CA HIS A 213 0.48 -5.89 -1.33
C HIS A 213 1.69 -6.56 -1.99
N SER A 214 2.17 -6.03 -3.12
CA SER A 214 3.24 -6.62 -3.93
C SER A 214 4.57 -6.85 -3.19
N TRP A 215 4.81 -6.15 -2.08
CA TRP A 215 6.05 -6.21 -1.30
C TRP A 215 5.87 -6.95 0.04
N THR A 216 4.70 -7.55 0.29
CA THR A 216 4.42 -8.26 1.55
C THR A 216 4.92 -9.70 1.47
N SER A 217 5.74 -10.09 2.44
CA SER A 217 6.23 -11.46 2.68
C SER A 217 5.16 -12.36 3.29
N SER A 218 5.30 -13.67 3.14
CA SER A 218 4.47 -14.70 3.79
C SER A 218 4.45 -14.55 5.32
N ALA A 219 5.52 -14.01 5.90
CA ALA A 219 5.65 -13.66 7.32
C ALA A 219 4.94 -12.34 7.73
N CYS A 220 4.09 -11.78 6.88
CA CYS A 220 3.35 -10.53 7.14
C CYS A 220 4.25 -9.29 7.31
N GLN A 221 5.41 -9.26 6.66
CA GLN A 221 6.35 -8.12 6.69
C GLN A 221 6.48 -7.48 5.31
N SER A 222 6.59 -6.15 5.24
CA SER A 222 6.80 -5.42 3.99
C SER A 222 8.29 -5.24 3.66
N GLN A 223 8.66 -5.42 2.38
CA GLN A 223 10.00 -5.14 1.83
C GLN A 223 10.24 -3.65 1.56
N TRP A 224 10.08 -2.81 2.58
CA TRP A 224 10.41 -1.39 2.48
C TRP A 224 11.93 -1.16 2.61
N ILE A 225 12.43 -0.14 1.92
CA ILE A 225 13.82 0.35 2.02
C ILE A 225 13.91 1.74 2.64
N ILE A 226 12.90 2.59 2.39
CA ILE A 226 12.73 3.91 3.01
C ILE A 226 11.37 3.90 3.69
N TRP A 227 11.30 4.40 4.91
CA TRP A 227 10.08 4.57 5.67
C TRP A 227 9.87 6.06 5.97
N GLN A 228 8.82 6.64 5.40
CA GLN A 228 8.34 7.96 5.81
C GLN A 228 7.48 7.78 7.07
N TYR A 229 8.04 8.14 8.21
CA TYR A 229 7.45 7.82 9.52
C TYR A 229 6.71 8.99 10.16
N SER A 230 6.90 10.20 9.65
CA SER A 230 6.24 11.40 10.14
C SER A 230 6.13 12.43 9.04
N SER A 231 4.95 13.06 8.92
CA SER A 231 4.77 14.30 8.17
C SER A 231 4.83 15.56 9.06
N CYS A 232 5.25 15.36 10.32
CA CYS A 232 5.14 16.34 11.38
C CYS A 232 6.48 16.73 12.00
N GLY A 233 7.61 16.44 11.33
CA GLY A 233 8.93 16.87 11.79
C GLY A 233 8.97 18.38 12.02
N ILE A 234 9.62 18.85 13.07
CA ILE A 234 9.67 20.29 13.39
C ILE A 234 10.69 20.95 12.46
N GLY A 235 10.22 21.67 11.44
CA GLY A 235 11.08 22.17 10.35
C GLY A 235 12.29 22.97 10.84
N SER A 236 12.10 23.83 11.84
CA SER A 236 13.18 24.65 12.42
C SER A 236 14.32 23.83 13.04
N LYS A 237 14.11 22.57 13.44
CA LYS A 237 15.19 21.69 13.91
C LYS A 237 16.09 21.22 12.77
N TYR A 238 15.54 21.11 11.57
CA TYR A 238 16.23 20.60 10.38
C TYR A 238 16.63 21.71 9.40
N GLY A 239 16.57 22.98 9.81
CA GLY A 239 16.91 24.11 8.92
C GLY A 239 15.85 24.38 7.85
N VAL A 240 14.63 23.87 8.03
CA VAL A 240 13.53 24.02 7.07
C VAL A 240 12.64 25.19 7.51
N PRO A 241 12.36 26.18 6.62
CA PRO A 241 11.56 27.36 6.97
C PRO A 241 10.08 27.08 7.25
N SER A 242 9.49 26.06 6.62
CA SER A 242 8.13 25.64 6.93
C SER A 242 8.02 25.10 8.35
N ALA A 243 6.82 25.19 8.94
CA ALA A 243 6.58 24.65 10.28
C ALA A 243 6.84 23.14 10.36
N ARG A 244 6.62 22.41 9.25
CA ARG A 244 6.71 20.96 9.16
C ARG A 244 7.59 20.48 8.01
N VAL A 245 8.23 19.34 8.21
CA VAL A 245 8.96 18.58 7.19
C VAL A 245 8.68 17.09 7.38
N ASP A 246 8.63 16.37 6.26
CA ASP A 246 8.45 14.92 6.26
C ASP A 246 9.79 14.24 6.59
N LEU A 247 9.75 13.25 7.50
CA LEU A 247 10.93 12.57 8.02
C LEU A 247 10.94 11.11 7.60
N ASN A 248 12.12 10.65 7.21
CA ASN A 248 12.37 9.34 6.63
C ASN A 248 13.50 8.60 7.33
N VAL A 249 13.43 7.27 7.34
CA VAL A 249 14.58 6.41 7.67
C VAL A 249 14.83 5.39 6.58
N PHE A 250 16.10 5.05 6.35
CA PHE A 250 16.50 3.96 5.48
C PHE A 250 16.86 2.70 6.30
N ARG A 251 16.36 1.52 5.90
CA ARG A 251 16.38 0.26 6.69
C ARG A 251 17.76 -0.40 6.86
N GLY A 252 18.77 0.00 6.09
CA GLY A 252 20.03 -0.73 5.98
C GLY A 252 21.28 0.01 6.46
N THR A 253 22.42 -0.65 6.26
CA THR A 253 23.75 -0.08 6.53
C THR A 253 24.12 0.98 5.50
N ALA A 254 25.21 1.71 5.75
CA ALA A 254 25.83 2.60 4.76
C ALA A 254 26.11 1.90 3.43
N GLN A 255 26.53 0.63 3.46
CA GLN A 255 26.81 -0.15 2.24
C GLN A 255 25.52 -0.43 1.45
N ASN A 256 24.43 -0.79 2.14
CA ASN A 256 23.12 -0.98 1.47
C ASN A 256 22.63 0.33 0.85
N PHE A 257 22.82 1.46 1.53
CA PHE A 257 22.46 2.77 1.01
C PHE A 257 23.28 3.13 -0.25
N LEU A 258 24.59 2.90 -0.22
CA LEU A 258 25.46 3.14 -1.37
C LEU A 258 25.15 2.20 -2.55
N ALA A 259 24.74 0.96 -2.29
CA ALA A 259 24.27 0.03 -3.32
C ALA A 259 22.97 0.52 -3.99
N LEU A 260 22.04 1.10 -3.22
CA LEU A 260 20.84 1.75 -3.80
C LEU A 260 21.24 2.92 -4.69
N ASN A 261 22.13 3.78 -4.20
CA ASN A 261 22.62 4.95 -4.89
C ASN A 261 23.36 4.61 -6.21
N SER A 262 24.20 3.57 -6.22
CA SER A 262 24.92 3.13 -7.42
C SER A 262 24.07 2.34 -8.42
N GLY A 263 22.82 1.98 -8.05
CA GLY A 263 21.96 1.13 -8.87
C GLY A 263 22.27 -0.37 -8.79
N THR A 264 23.17 -0.80 -7.91
CA THR A 264 23.51 -2.22 -7.68
C THR A 264 22.64 -2.88 -6.62
N TRP A 265 21.66 -2.16 -6.07
CA TRP A 265 20.69 -2.72 -5.13
C TRP A 265 19.83 -3.78 -5.79
N VAL A 266 19.65 -4.88 -5.07
CA VAL A 266 18.73 -5.95 -5.39
C VAL A 266 17.78 -6.16 -4.21
N PRO A 267 16.52 -6.57 -4.44
CA PRO A 267 15.62 -6.96 -3.36
C PRO A 267 16.24 -8.08 -2.53
N GLU A 268 16.01 -8.05 -1.22
CA GLU A 268 16.44 -9.15 -0.36
C GLU A 268 15.68 -10.44 -0.74
N PRO A 269 16.35 -11.60 -0.79
CA PRO A 269 15.66 -12.87 -0.96
C PRO A 269 14.72 -13.11 0.24
N ILE A 270 13.42 -12.96 0.01
CA ILE A 270 12.39 -13.27 0.98
C ILE A 270 11.29 -14.10 0.36
N ASP A 271 10.62 -14.90 1.20
CA ASP A 271 9.42 -15.62 0.81
C ASP A 271 8.25 -14.62 0.68
N LEU A 272 7.98 -14.18 -0.55
CA LEU A 272 6.87 -13.27 -0.85
C LEU A 272 5.54 -13.98 -0.65
N MET A 273 4.50 -13.27 -0.20
CA MET A 273 3.16 -13.85 -0.21
C MET A 273 2.81 -14.28 -1.63
N PRO A 274 2.35 -15.52 -1.84
CA PRO A 274 2.11 -16.04 -3.17
C PRO A 274 0.99 -15.26 -3.86
N ILE A 275 0.94 -15.32 -5.19
CA ILE A 275 -0.08 -14.63 -5.98
C ILE A 275 -1.01 -15.69 -6.55
N ASN A 276 -2.27 -15.66 -6.11
CA ASN A 276 -3.33 -16.57 -6.53
C ASN A 276 -2.94 -18.05 -6.35
N GLU A 277 -2.36 -18.38 -5.19
CA GLU A 277 -1.98 -19.76 -4.83
C GLU A 277 -3.23 -20.65 -4.75
N PRO A 278 -3.26 -21.83 -5.38
CA PRO A 278 -4.39 -22.75 -5.22
C PRO A 278 -4.53 -23.14 -3.75
N THR A 279 -5.77 -23.29 -3.27
CA THR A 279 -6.04 -23.72 -1.90
C THR A 279 -6.94 -24.96 -1.89
N THR A 280 -6.81 -25.77 -0.85
CA THR A 280 -7.72 -26.87 -0.56
C THR A 280 -8.66 -26.47 0.56
N MET A 281 -9.95 -26.69 0.39
CA MET A 281 -10.96 -26.38 1.40
C MET A 281 -11.60 -27.67 1.94
N LEU A 282 -11.83 -27.70 3.26
CA LEU A 282 -12.47 -28.80 3.98
C LEU A 282 -13.54 -28.26 4.91
N ILE A 283 -14.70 -28.91 4.94
CA ILE A 283 -15.70 -28.70 5.99
C ILE A 283 -15.45 -29.71 7.10
N THR A 284 -14.93 -29.22 8.22
CA THR A 284 -14.67 -30.04 9.41
C THR A 284 -15.92 -30.31 10.24
N ARG A 285 -16.95 -29.45 10.10
CA ARG A 285 -18.24 -29.61 10.76
C ARG A 285 -19.34 -28.90 10.00
N GLN A 286 -20.47 -29.55 9.88
CA GLN A 286 -21.72 -28.98 9.35
C GLN A 286 -22.84 -29.22 10.37
N ARG A 287 -23.63 -28.20 10.68
CA ARG A 287 -24.86 -28.33 11.47
C ARG A 287 -26.01 -27.65 10.74
N ALA A 288 -27.01 -28.44 10.37
CA ALA A 288 -28.30 -28.01 9.86
C ALA A 288 -29.34 -28.84 10.61
N THR A 289 -30.36 -28.19 11.18
CA THR A 289 -31.36 -28.89 12.01
C THR A 289 -32.75 -28.44 11.60
N ASP A 290 -33.12 -27.23 11.98
CA ASP A 290 -34.40 -26.64 11.66
C ASP A 290 -34.27 -25.13 11.39
N THR A 291 -35.34 -24.53 10.86
CA THR A 291 -35.38 -23.11 10.49
C THR A 291 -35.30 -22.12 11.67
N SER A 292 -35.36 -22.59 12.93
CA SER A 292 -35.19 -21.74 14.11
C SER A 292 -33.71 -21.46 14.45
N LYS A 293 -32.79 -22.26 13.90
CA LYS A 293 -31.34 -22.15 14.14
C LYS A 293 -30.60 -21.77 12.87
N ALA A 294 -29.40 -21.21 13.04
CA ALA A 294 -28.52 -20.97 11.91
C ALA A 294 -27.92 -22.30 11.41
N VAL A 295 -27.77 -22.42 10.10
CA VAL A 295 -26.90 -23.44 9.51
C VAL A 295 -25.46 -22.99 9.73
N THR A 296 -24.63 -23.86 10.29
CA THR A 296 -23.23 -23.52 10.59
C THR A 296 -22.25 -24.48 9.91
N PHE A 297 -21.19 -23.92 9.34
CA PHE A 297 -20.06 -24.65 8.77
C PHE A 297 -18.75 -24.23 9.46
N ASP A 298 -17.98 -25.19 9.97
CA ASP A 298 -16.58 -24.96 10.36
C ASP A 298 -15.69 -25.38 9.18
N VAL A 299 -15.01 -24.40 8.60
CA VAL A 299 -14.32 -24.49 7.32
C VAL A 299 -12.82 -24.29 7.53
N GLY A 300 -12.03 -25.27 7.12
CA GLY A 300 -10.58 -25.17 6.99
C GLY A 300 -10.17 -24.88 5.56
N VAL A 301 -9.25 -23.94 5.34
CA VAL A 301 -8.63 -23.67 4.05
C VAL A 301 -7.12 -23.68 4.23
N ASN A 302 -6.47 -24.55 3.45
CA ASN A 302 -5.05 -24.82 3.53
C ASN A 302 -4.39 -24.53 2.18
N ARG A 303 -3.12 -24.12 2.27
CA ARG A 303 -2.19 -23.95 1.16
C ARG A 303 -1.73 -25.33 0.65
N PRO A 304 -1.12 -25.42 -0.54
CA PRO A 304 -0.69 -26.69 -1.12
C PRO A 304 0.32 -27.47 -0.27
N ASP A 305 1.10 -26.75 0.54
CA ASP A 305 2.06 -27.32 1.50
C ASP A 305 1.41 -27.82 2.80
N GLY A 306 0.07 -27.75 2.91
CA GLY A 306 -0.71 -28.12 4.08
C GLY A 306 -0.81 -27.05 5.16
N SER A 307 -0.07 -25.93 5.05
CA SER A 307 -0.14 -24.82 6.00
C SER A 307 -1.45 -24.02 5.87
N PRO A 308 -1.92 -23.31 6.90
CA PRO A 308 -3.21 -22.62 6.83
C PRO A 308 -3.19 -21.38 5.91
N ALA A 309 -4.30 -21.11 5.21
CA ALA A 309 -4.45 -19.87 4.45
C ALA A 309 -4.44 -18.63 5.36
N VAL A 310 -3.55 -17.69 5.07
CA VAL A 310 -3.29 -16.51 5.92
C VAL A 310 -4.24 -15.33 5.67
N THR A 311 -4.94 -15.30 4.54
CA THR A 311 -5.87 -14.24 4.11
C THR A 311 -7.18 -14.85 3.58
N GLY A 312 -8.16 -14.00 3.30
CA GLY A 312 -9.45 -14.39 2.72
C GLY A 312 -10.59 -14.62 3.73
N THR A 313 -11.74 -15.03 3.20
CA THR A 313 -12.98 -15.31 3.93
C THR A 313 -13.81 -16.36 3.19
N VAL A 314 -14.77 -16.96 3.89
CA VAL A 314 -15.73 -17.92 3.34
C VAL A 314 -17.14 -17.32 3.24
N ARG A 315 -17.95 -17.80 2.30
CA ARG A 315 -19.39 -17.50 2.19
C ARG A 315 -20.14 -18.67 1.55
N PHE A 316 -21.44 -18.75 1.73
CA PHE A 316 -22.31 -19.65 0.99
C PHE A 316 -22.85 -18.96 -0.27
N GLU A 317 -22.89 -19.72 -1.36
CA GLU A 317 -23.52 -19.35 -2.62
C GLU A 317 -24.51 -20.46 -3.02
N TYR A 318 -25.68 -20.05 -3.50
CA TYR A 318 -26.67 -20.99 -4.03
C TYR A 318 -26.13 -21.67 -5.29
N ASP A 319 -26.60 -22.89 -5.55
CA ASP A 319 -26.45 -23.48 -6.87
C ASP A 319 -27.04 -22.52 -7.93
N PRO A 320 -26.32 -22.21 -9.02
CA PRO A 320 -26.81 -21.33 -10.08
C PRO A 320 -28.22 -21.71 -10.57
N LEU A 321 -28.53 -23.01 -10.60
CA LEU A 321 -29.80 -23.60 -11.04
C LEU A 321 -30.91 -23.60 -9.97
N SER A 322 -30.62 -23.19 -8.73
CA SER A 322 -31.64 -23.07 -7.68
C SER A 322 -32.72 -22.06 -8.07
N ILE A 323 -33.98 -22.49 -8.00
CA ILE A 323 -35.16 -21.66 -8.30
C ILE A 323 -35.51 -20.79 -7.09
N ASP A 324 -35.49 -21.35 -5.89
CA ASP A 324 -35.71 -20.61 -4.65
C ASP A 324 -34.37 -20.09 -4.09
N LYS A 325 -34.29 -18.80 -3.81
CA LYS A 325 -33.09 -18.11 -3.31
C LYS A 325 -33.50 -17.10 -2.24
N PRO A 326 -33.96 -17.54 -1.06
CA PRO A 326 -34.35 -16.63 0.00
C PRO A 326 -33.16 -15.77 0.42
N LYS A 327 -33.44 -14.58 0.94
CA LYS A 327 -32.40 -13.67 1.40
C LYS A 327 -31.72 -14.22 2.64
N LEU A 328 -30.44 -14.57 2.52
CA LEU A 328 -29.65 -15.10 3.63
C LEU A 328 -28.92 -13.99 4.39
N THR A 329 -28.84 -14.16 5.71
CA THR A 329 -27.92 -13.40 6.55
C THR A 329 -26.75 -14.32 6.92
N GLN A 330 -25.54 -13.94 6.51
CA GLN A 330 -24.32 -14.71 6.72
C GLN A 330 -23.39 -13.96 7.67
N THR A 331 -22.88 -14.63 8.70
CA THR A 331 -21.89 -14.10 9.64
C THR A 331 -20.68 -15.02 9.65
N VAL A 332 -19.49 -14.45 9.51
CA VAL A 332 -18.22 -15.19 9.48
C VAL A 332 -17.40 -14.80 10.69
N THR A 333 -16.91 -15.79 11.43
CA THR A 333 -15.92 -15.59 12.50
C THR A 333 -14.65 -16.34 12.14
N ARG A 334 -13.48 -15.68 12.24
CA ARG A 334 -12.19 -16.32 12.03
C ARG A 334 -11.70 -16.90 13.35
N ALA A 335 -11.63 -18.22 13.44
CA ALA A 335 -11.22 -18.91 14.67
C ALA A 335 -9.68 -18.96 14.79
N ALA A 336 -8.98 -19.15 13.68
CA ALA A 336 -7.53 -19.08 13.56
C ALA A 336 -7.14 -18.80 12.10
N SER A 337 -5.84 -18.74 11.80
CA SER A 337 -5.41 -18.75 10.39
C SER A 337 -5.87 -20.04 9.69
N GLY A 338 -6.41 -19.88 8.48
CA GLY A 338 -7.03 -20.94 7.71
C GLY A 338 -8.31 -21.54 8.28
N LEU A 339 -8.87 -21.02 9.39
CA LEU A 339 -10.07 -21.59 10.02
C LEU A 339 -11.17 -20.53 10.20
N TRP A 340 -12.35 -20.81 9.65
CA TRP A 340 -13.54 -19.95 9.77
C TRP A 340 -14.75 -20.75 10.24
N THR A 341 -15.62 -20.09 11.00
CA THR A 341 -16.99 -20.54 11.25
C THR A 341 -17.94 -19.63 10.48
N LEU A 342 -18.70 -20.21 9.55
CA LEU A 342 -19.77 -19.54 8.80
C LEU A 342 -21.11 -19.89 9.42
N SER A 343 -21.91 -18.88 9.76
CA SER A 343 -23.26 -19.01 10.31
C SER A 343 -24.27 -18.34 9.38
N ILE A 344 -25.31 -19.07 8.97
CA ILE A 344 -26.26 -18.65 7.95
C ILE A 344 -27.69 -18.77 8.47
N LYS A 345 -28.47 -17.69 8.34
CA LYS A 345 -29.90 -17.65 8.67
C LYS A 345 -30.74 -17.24 7.47
N GLY A 346 -32.01 -17.65 7.46
CA GLY A 346 -33.00 -17.22 6.46
C GLY A 346 -33.42 -18.30 5.45
N PHE A 347 -32.92 -19.53 5.59
CA PHE A 347 -33.45 -20.67 4.83
C PHE A 347 -34.87 -21.02 5.27
N THR A 348 -35.67 -21.51 4.32
CA THR A 348 -36.96 -22.18 4.59
C THR A 348 -36.74 -23.68 4.78
N ALA A 349 -37.77 -24.37 5.28
CA ALA A 349 -37.70 -25.83 5.48
C ALA A 349 -37.64 -26.54 4.12
N GLY A 350 -36.80 -27.57 4.01
CA GLY A 350 -36.55 -28.29 2.77
C GLY A 350 -35.07 -28.60 2.55
N SER A 351 -34.78 -29.13 1.37
CA SER A 351 -33.43 -29.50 0.92
C SER A 351 -32.76 -28.35 0.19
N TRP A 352 -31.51 -28.08 0.53
CA TRP A 352 -30.72 -27.00 -0.04
C TRP A 352 -29.44 -27.53 -0.67
N ILE A 353 -29.09 -26.97 -1.83
CA ILE A 353 -27.86 -27.26 -2.57
C ILE A 353 -27.16 -25.94 -2.85
N GLY A 354 -25.85 -25.92 -2.65
CA GLY A 354 -25.01 -24.77 -2.98
C GLY A 354 -23.55 -25.09 -2.78
N SER A 355 -22.75 -24.05 -2.61
CA SER A 355 -21.31 -24.16 -2.39
C SER A 355 -20.87 -23.25 -1.25
N ILE A 356 -19.92 -23.74 -0.45
CA ILE A 356 -19.08 -22.86 0.36
C ILE A 356 -17.95 -22.36 -0.52
N VAL A 357 -17.88 -21.04 -0.70
CA VAL A 357 -16.90 -20.35 -1.52
C VAL A 357 -15.91 -19.64 -0.60
N PHE A 358 -14.65 -20.05 -0.68
CA PHE A 358 -13.53 -19.30 -0.14
C PHE A 358 -13.10 -18.26 -1.17
N SER A 359 -12.97 -17.00 -0.75
CA SER A 359 -12.50 -15.91 -1.60
C SER A 359 -11.49 -15.04 -0.86
N ASP A 360 -10.46 -14.60 -1.59
CA ASP A 360 -9.44 -13.71 -1.07
C ASP A 360 -9.36 -12.43 -1.90
N GLN A 361 -9.77 -11.32 -1.29
CA GLN A 361 -9.75 -9.99 -1.91
C GLN A 361 -8.32 -9.48 -2.17
N THR A 362 -7.33 -10.02 -1.47
CA THR A 362 -5.91 -9.69 -1.65
C THR A 362 -5.28 -10.45 -2.82
N LYS A 363 -5.98 -11.46 -3.37
CA LYS A 363 -5.46 -12.38 -4.39
C LYS A 363 -4.16 -13.07 -3.97
N THR A 364 -3.96 -13.29 -2.67
CA THR A 364 -2.87 -14.15 -2.20
C THR A 364 -3.22 -15.60 -2.46
N HIS A 365 -4.46 -15.98 -2.11
CA HIS A 365 -5.02 -17.30 -2.38
C HIS A 365 -6.06 -17.23 -3.50
N ALA A 366 -6.12 -18.29 -4.31
CA ALA A 366 -7.13 -18.46 -5.33
C ALA A 366 -8.51 -18.73 -4.68
N THR A 367 -9.57 -18.35 -5.40
CA THR A 367 -10.92 -18.76 -5.04
C THR A 367 -11.04 -20.27 -5.13
N THR A 368 -11.65 -20.86 -4.10
CA THR A 368 -11.93 -22.30 -4.05
C THR A 368 -13.39 -22.47 -3.65
N GLU A 369 -14.06 -23.46 -4.23
CA GLU A 369 -15.47 -23.75 -3.96
C GLU A 369 -15.61 -25.21 -3.54
N LEU A 370 -16.45 -25.45 -2.54
CA LEU A 370 -16.77 -26.80 -2.07
C LEU A 370 -18.29 -26.96 -2.04
N PRO A 371 -18.86 -27.85 -2.88
CA PRO A 371 -20.29 -28.12 -2.89
C PRO A 371 -20.79 -28.64 -1.54
N VAL A 372 -21.99 -28.23 -1.14
CA VAL A 372 -22.66 -28.66 0.09
C VAL A 372 -24.14 -28.92 -0.17
N THR A 373 -24.67 -29.89 0.56
CA THR A 373 -26.10 -30.16 0.64
C THR A 373 -26.54 -30.33 2.09
N PHE A 374 -27.76 -29.91 2.41
CA PHE A 374 -28.35 -30.11 3.74
C PHE A 374 -29.86 -29.99 3.71
N ASP A 375 -30.50 -30.60 4.70
CA ASP A 375 -31.94 -30.52 4.93
C ASP A 375 -32.23 -29.71 6.18
N LEU A 376 -33.35 -28.97 6.15
CA LEU A 376 -33.87 -28.23 7.29
C LEU A 376 -35.31 -28.62 7.56
N LEU A 377 -35.57 -29.05 8.79
CA LEU A 377 -36.93 -29.20 9.29
C LEU A 377 -37.57 -27.83 9.56
N GLN A 378 -38.89 -27.77 9.58
CA GLN A 378 -39.60 -26.58 10.04
C GLN A 378 -39.41 -26.45 11.55
N GLY A 379 -38.76 -25.37 11.98
CA GLY A 379 -38.60 -25.03 13.39
C GLY A 379 -39.90 -24.47 14.00
N PRO A 380 -40.01 -24.45 15.33
CA PRO A 380 -41.18 -23.90 16.03
C PRO A 380 -41.38 -22.43 15.65
N THR A 381 -42.64 -22.04 15.41
CA THR A 381 -43.03 -20.65 15.14
C THR A 381 -42.85 -19.80 16.38
N ILE A 382 -41.93 -18.83 16.33
CA ILE A 382 -41.68 -17.89 17.44
C ILE A 382 -42.12 -16.48 17.03
N SER A 383 -42.95 -15.85 17.87
CA SER A 383 -43.32 -14.43 17.75
C SER A 383 -42.12 -13.49 17.95
N PRO A 384 -42.03 -12.38 17.22
CA PRO A 384 -40.85 -11.51 17.20
C PRO A 384 -40.66 -10.74 18.52
N LYS A 385 -39.40 -10.61 18.97
CA LYS A 385 -38.95 -9.74 20.08
C LYS A 385 -38.09 -8.59 19.53
N PRO A 386 -38.11 -7.38 20.15
CA PRO A 386 -37.52 -6.18 19.54
C PRO A 386 -35.99 -6.16 19.50
N THR A 387 -35.45 -5.50 18.48
CA THR A 387 -34.01 -5.27 18.26
C THR A 387 -33.51 -4.00 18.96
N PRO A 388 -32.30 -3.97 19.56
CA PRO A 388 -31.71 -2.76 20.13
C PRO A 388 -31.02 -1.87 19.08
N THR A 389 -30.97 -0.58 19.40
CA THR A 389 -30.53 0.56 18.60
C THR A 389 -29.01 0.62 18.36
N LYS A 390 -28.62 1.09 17.16
CA LYS A 390 -27.22 1.35 16.74
C LYS A 390 -26.53 2.40 17.61
N THR A 391 -25.28 2.14 17.97
CA THR A 391 -24.32 3.14 18.47
C THR A 391 -23.55 3.79 17.31
N THR A 392 -23.25 5.07 17.45
CA THR A 392 -22.53 5.91 16.50
C THR A 392 -21.02 5.61 16.48
N ALA A 393 -20.42 5.68 15.29
CA ALA A 393 -18.98 5.59 15.11
C ALA A 393 -18.29 6.94 15.45
N PRO A 394 -17.09 6.94 16.05
CA PRO A 394 -16.37 8.17 16.34
C PRO A 394 -15.68 8.74 15.08
N THR A 395 -15.62 10.07 15.01
CA THR A 395 -14.77 10.85 14.12
C THR A 395 -13.33 10.82 14.60
N THR A 396 -12.38 10.54 13.71
CA THR A 396 -10.95 10.58 14.02
C THR A 396 -10.30 11.85 13.47
N ASP A 397 -9.67 12.60 14.36
CA ASP A 397 -8.75 13.71 14.12
C ASP A 397 -7.38 13.17 13.64
N GLY A 398 -6.93 13.64 12.47
CA GLY A 398 -5.75 13.13 11.75
C GLY A 398 -4.37 13.45 12.36
N CYS A 399 -4.32 14.13 13.51
CA CYS A 399 -3.05 14.56 14.12
C CYS A 399 -2.78 13.98 15.52
N ARG A 400 -3.73 13.25 16.12
CA ARG A 400 -3.57 12.69 17.46
C ARG A 400 -2.64 11.46 17.38
N ASN A 401 -1.50 11.51 18.06
CA ASN A 401 -0.46 10.47 18.19
C ASN A 401 0.66 10.43 17.12
N GLN A 402 0.83 11.47 16.30
CA GLN A 402 2.04 11.58 15.47
C GLN A 402 3.23 12.11 16.29
N ILE A 403 4.40 11.49 16.12
CA ILE A 403 5.64 11.89 16.81
C ILE A 403 6.12 13.21 16.20
N LYS A 404 6.12 14.25 17.04
CA LYS A 404 6.61 15.59 16.74
C LYS A 404 8.08 15.64 17.16
N ASN A 405 8.99 15.26 16.26
CA ASN A 405 10.42 15.43 16.48
C ASN A 405 10.92 16.67 15.78
#